data_AF-A0A7W0JZH4-F1
#
_entry.id   AF-A0A7W0JZH4-F1
#
_cell.length_a   1.000
_cell.length_b   1.000
_cell.length_c   1.000
_cell.angle_alpha   90.00
_cell.angle_beta   90.00
_cell.angle_gamma   90.00
#
_symmetry.space_group_name_H-M   'P 1'
#
loop_
_entity.id
_entity.type
_entity.pdbx_description
1 polymer ?
#
loop_
_entity_poly.entity_id
_entity_poly.type
_entity_poly.pdbx_seq_one_letter_code
_entity_poly.pdbx_strand_id
1 'polypeptide(L)'
;MSRSKRDRSRRAVREAVAQAGGLEATAAPPSKRSQDPFTGELRRREVLPLLVLHLIAQGPSYGNQLMERIAGMTAGVLSVNPNTMYPLLRQLESRGLIAGEWEHPERRTRRYYSLTDEGRAEYERLVEEVRPFLDSVKTSIDEIVREVYGA
;
A
#
# COMPACT_ATOMS: atom_id res chain seq x y z
N MET A 1 -45.99 10.22 11.69
CA MET A 1 -45.08 10.63 12.80
C MET A 1 -43.77 9.81 12.80
N SER A 2 -42.82 10.03 11.86
CA SER A 2 -41.57 9.22 11.82
C SER A 2 -40.34 9.95 11.21
N ARG A 3 -40.12 11.21 11.60
CA ARG A 3 -38.88 11.97 11.30
C ARG A 3 -38.02 12.27 12.55
N SER A 4 -38.59 12.20 13.76
CA SER A 4 -37.94 12.67 15.00
C SER A 4 -36.96 11.67 15.66
N LYS A 5 -37.05 10.36 15.38
CA LYS A 5 -36.11 9.36 15.93
C LYS A 5 -34.78 9.29 15.16
N ARG A 6 -34.82 9.45 13.83
CA ARG A 6 -33.62 9.36 12.97
C ARG A 6 -32.65 10.53 13.15
N ASP A 7 -33.17 11.74 13.36
CA ASP A 7 -32.33 12.92 13.64
C ASP A 7 -31.65 12.85 15.01
N ARG A 8 -32.34 12.31 16.02
CA ARG A 8 -31.78 12.11 17.35
C ARG A 8 -30.65 11.10 17.37
N SER A 9 -30.78 9.98 16.65
CA SER A 9 -29.68 9.01 16.50
C SER A 9 -28.47 9.61 15.80
N ARG A 10 -28.66 10.41 14.75
CA ARG A 10 -27.55 11.05 14.04
C ARG A 10 -26.81 12.08 14.89
N ARG A 11 -27.54 12.81 15.74
CA ARG A 11 -26.95 13.77 16.67
C ARG A 11 -26.19 13.08 17.81
N ALA A 12 -26.76 12.02 18.40
CA ALA A 12 -26.11 11.24 19.45
C ALA A 12 -24.80 10.58 18.98
N VAL A 13 -24.77 10.08 17.74
CA VAL A 13 -23.55 9.51 17.14
C VAL A 13 -22.47 10.59 16.94
N ARG A 14 -22.85 11.80 16.49
CA ARG A 14 -21.91 12.92 16.32
C ARG A 14 -21.34 13.42 17.65
N GLU A 15 -22.17 13.49 18.68
CA GLU A 15 -21.75 13.90 20.03
C GLU A 15 -20.84 12.84 20.68
N ALA A 16 -21.12 11.55 20.49
CA ALA A 16 -20.25 10.46 20.96
C ALA A 16 -18.88 10.46 20.26
N VAL A 17 -18.83 10.76 18.96
CA VAL A 17 -17.57 10.89 18.21
C VAL A 17 -16.77 12.12 18.65
N ALA A 18 -17.43 13.22 19.02
CA ALA A 18 -16.77 14.43 19.50
C ALA A 18 -16.17 14.29 20.91
N GLN A 19 -16.77 13.48 21.79
CA GLN A 19 -16.30 13.28 23.17
C GLN A 19 -15.14 12.28 23.30
N ALA A 20 -14.90 11.46 22.27
CA ALA A 20 -13.92 10.36 22.36
C ALA A 20 -12.44 10.77 22.21
N GLY A 21 -12.12 12.06 22.06
CA GLY A 21 -10.73 12.51 21.88
C GLY A 21 -10.19 12.09 20.52
N GLY A 22 -10.13 13.04 19.59
CA GLY A 22 -9.78 12.82 18.20
C GLY A 22 -8.50 12.00 18.01
N LEU A 23 -8.65 10.80 17.45
CA LEU A 23 -7.75 10.40 16.39
C LEU A 23 -8.19 11.21 15.19
N GLU A 24 -7.39 12.20 14.80
CA GLU A 24 -7.50 12.81 13.48
C GLU A 24 -7.52 11.68 12.47
N ALA A 25 -8.71 11.36 11.97
CA ALA A 25 -8.84 10.71 10.69
C ALA A 25 -8.25 11.72 9.71
N THR A 26 -6.97 11.55 9.41
CA THR A 26 -6.34 12.16 8.25
C THR A 26 -7.21 11.73 7.08
N ALA A 27 -8.11 12.63 6.67
CA ALA A 27 -8.95 12.42 5.52
C ALA A 27 -7.99 12.32 4.34
N ALA A 28 -7.66 11.07 3.97
CA ALA A 28 -7.02 10.83 2.70
C ALA A 28 -7.90 11.54 1.66
N PRO A 29 -7.34 12.46 0.85
CA PRO A 29 -8.12 13.19 -0.13
C PRO A 29 -8.89 12.20 -1.02
N PRO A 30 -10.08 12.58 -1.54
CA PRO A 30 -10.84 11.69 -2.40
C PRO A 30 -9.89 11.20 -3.48
N SER A 31 -9.69 9.89 -3.56
CA SER A 31 -8.79 9.26 -4.51
C SER A 31 -9.28 9.66 -5.90
N LYS A 32 -8.74 10.76 -6.45
CA LYS A 32 -8.72 11.01 -7.88
C LYS A 32 -8.26 9.68 -8.44
N ARG A 33 -9.04 9.09 -9.36
CA ARG A 33 -8.59 7.92 -10.13
C ARG A 33 -7.14 8.20 -10.46
N SER A 34 -6.23 7.46 -9.83
CA SER A 34 -4.82 7.53 -10.16
C SER A 34 -4.80 7.07 -11.61
N GLN A 35 -4.81 8.02 -12.54
CA GLN A 35 -4.33 7.79 -13.89
C GLN A 35 -2.83 7.60 -13.69
N ASP A 36 -2.52 6.42 -13.19
CA ASP A 36 -1.19 5.97 -12.90
C ASP A 36 -0.57 5.73 -14.29
N PRO A 37 0.39 6.56 -14.71
CA PRO A 37 0.99 6.46 -16.04
C PRO A 37 1.76 5.14 -16.22
N PHE A 38 1.84 4.30 -15.17
CA PHE A 38 2.48 2.99 -15.15
C PHE A 38 1.48 1.82 -15.24
N THR A 39 0.20 2.10 -15.52
CA THR A 39 -0.90 1.11 -15.44
C THR A 39 -0.82 -0.09 -16.40
N GLY A 40 0.06 -0.09 -17.41
CA GLY A 40 0.20 -1.19 -18.38
C GLY A 40 1.54 -1.91 -18.37
N GLU A 41 2.65 -1.19 -18.40
CA GLU A 41 3.91 -1.72 -18.93
C GLU A 41 5.04 -1.91 -17.90
N LEU A 42 4.96 -1.28 -16.72
CA LEU A 42 5.73 -1.69 -15.53
C LEU A 42 5.09 -2.90 -14.85
N ARG A 43 5.01 -4.01 -15.60
CA ARG A 43 4.61 -5.37 -15.21
C ARG A 43 4.18 -5.51 -13.75
N ARG A 44 2.90 -5.26 -13.51
CA ARG A 44 2.20 -5.28 -12.21
C ARG A 44 2.31 -6.58 -11.37
N ARG A 45 3.08 -7.59 -11.80
CA ARG A 45 3.16 -8.88 -11.11
C ARG A 45 4.35 -9.02 -10.18
N GLU A 46 5.39 -8.19 -10.30
CA GLU A 46 6.65 -8.44 -9.57
C GLU A 46 7.23 -7.20 -8.88
N VAL A 47 7.09 -6.00 -9.44
CA VAL A 47 7.55 -4.75 -8.79
C VAL A 47 6.84 -4.52 -7.46
N LEU A 48 5.50 -4.61 -7.44
CA LEU A 48 4.75 -4.35 -6.21
C LEU A 48 5.02 -5.43 -5.12
N PRO A 49 5.03 -6.74 -5.42
CA PRO A 49 5.50 -7.75 -4.48
C PRO A 49 6.93 -7.51 -3.99
N LEU A 50 7.86 -7.16 -4.89
CA LEU A 50 9.24 -6.81 -4.51
C LEU A 50 9.26 -5.69 -3.47
N LEU A 51 8.54 -4.59 -3.72
CA LEU A 51 8.50 -3.46 -2.79
C LEU A 51 7.87 -3.85 -1.44
N VAL A 52 6.80 -4.65 -1.44
CA VAL A 52 6.17 -5.11 -0.20
C VAL A 52 7.13 -5.99 0.60
N LEU A 53 7.76 -6.99 -0.03
CA LEU A 53 8.72 -7.87 0.65
C LEU A 53 9.95 -7.10 1.13
N HIS A 54 10.46 -6.15 0.33
CA HIS A 54 11.57 -5.28 0.71
C HIS A 54 11.27 -4.49 2.00
N LEU A 55 10.08 -3.89 2.10
CA LEU A 55 9.71 -3.07 3.25
C LEU A 55 9.45 -3.91 4.51
N ILE A 56 8.90 -5.11 4.36
CA ILE A 56 8.70 -6.08 5.45
C ILE A 56 10.04 -6.66 5.91
N ALA A 57 11.00 -6.87 5.01
CA ALA A 57 12.35 -7.34 5.33
C ALA A 57 13.11 -6.38 6.26
N GLN A 58 12.78 -5.09 6.22
CA GLN A 58 13.36 -4.07 7.12
C GLN A 58 12.68 -4.03 8.50
N GLY A 59 11.52 -4.65 8.66
CA GLY A 59 10.79 -4.72 9.91
C GLY A 59 9.29 -4.99 9.71
N PRO A 60 8.62 -5.62 10.70
CA PRO A 60 7.19 -5.91 10.63
C PRO A 60 6.36 -4.66 10.29
N SER A 61 5.43 -4.77 9.34
CA SER A 61 4.65 -3.64 8.83
C SER A 61 3.18 -4.02 8.59
N TYR A 62 2.27 -3.04 8.57
CA TYR A 62 0.85 -3.24 8.25
C TYR A 62 0.46 -2.51 6.96
N GLY A 63 -0.70 -2.88 6.39
CA GLY A 63 -1.12 -2.46 5.04
C GLY A 63 -1.04 -0.96 4.77
N ASN A 64 -1.55 -0.12 5.67
CA ASN A 64 -1.51 1.34 5.48
C ASN A 64 -0.07 1.89 5.50
N GLN A 65 0.76 1.42 6.42
CA GLN A 65 2.17 1.80 6.50
C GLN A 65 2.93 1.42 5.22
N LEU A 66 2.64 0.25 4.64
CA LEU A 66 3.23 -0.17 3.36
C LEU A 66 2.83 0.76 2.21
N MET A 67 1.54 1.12 2.11
CA MET A 67 1.07 2.05 1.08
C MET A 67 1.72 3.43 1.20
N GLU A 68 1.85 3.95 2.42
CA GLU A 68 2.52 5.23 2.71
C GLU A 68 4.01 5.19 2.35
N ARG A 69 4.72 4.13 2.74
CA ARG A 69 6.15 3.97 2.45
C ARG A 69 6.42 3.82 0.95
N ILE A 70 5.58 3.07 0.22
CA ILE A 70 5.70 2.92 -1.24
C ILE A 70 5.48 4.26 -1.95
N ALA A 71 4.45 5.01 -1.56
CA ALA A 71 4.21 6.34 -2.12
C ALA A 71 5.39 7.28 -1.81
N GLY A 72 5.91 7.27 -0.57
CA GLY A 72 7.04 8.09 -0.16
C GLY A 72 8.32 7.80 -0.95
N MET A 73 8.71 6.52 -1.06
CA MET A 73 9.95 6.14 -1.75
C MET A 73 9.89 6.34 -3.28
N THR A 74 8.70 6.44 -3.85
CA THR A 74 8.50 6.68 -5.29
C THR A 74 8.11 8.12 -5.61
N ALA A 75 8.26 9.06 -4.68
CA ALA A 75 7.84 10.46 -4.85
C ALA A 75 6.37 10.62 -5.31
N GLY A 76 5.50 9.69 -4.88
CA GLY A 76 4.09 9.65 -5.24
C GLY A 76 3.80 9.07 -6.63
N VAL A 77 4.83 8.71 -7.40
CA VAL A 77 4.69 8.10 -8.73
C VAL A 77 3.93 6.78 -8.65
N LEU A 78 4.24 5.94 -7.66
CA LEU A 78 3.51 4.71 -7.39
C LEU A 78 2.62 4.89 -6.17
N SER A 79 1.30 4.96 -6.41
CA SER A 79 0.30 4.98 -5.34
C SER A 79 -0.50 3.70 -5.33
N VAL A 80 -0.50 3.00 -4.19
CA VAL A 80 -1.22 1.73 -4.01
C VAL A 80 -2.44 1.98 -3.14
N ASN A 81 -3.61 1.56 -3.63
CA ASN A 81 -4.85 1.68 -2.88
C ASN A 81 -5.17 0.39 -2.08
N PRO A 82 -6.07 0.45 -1.08
CA PRO A 82 -6.48 -0.72 -0.29
C PRO A 82 -6.98 -1.91 -1.11
N ASN A 83 -7.70 -1.67 -2.21
CA ASN A 83 -8.25 -2.72 -3.07
C ASN A 83 -7.16 -3.46 -3.87
N THR A 84 -5.93 -2.94 -3.90
CA THR A 84 -4.76 -3.61 -4.47
C THR A 84 -3.88 -4.21 -3.37
N MET A 85 -3.62 -3.45 -2.30
CA MET A 85 -2.71 -3.86 -1.22
C MET A 85 -3.21 -5.10 -0.47
N TYR A 86 -4.47 -5.10 -0.03
CA TYR A 86 -4.98 -6.18 0.82
C TYR A 86 -5.15 -7.52 0.09
N PRO A 87 -5.59 -7.57 -1.18
CA PRO A 87 -5.50 -8.80 -1.96
C PRO A 87 -4.07 -9.31 -2.13
N LEU A 88 -3.10 -8.43 -2.38
CA LEU A 88 -1.69 -8.83 -2.50
C LEU A 88 -1.15 -9.43 -1.19
N LEU A 89 -1.37 -8.77 -0.06
CA LEU A 89 -0.93 -9.28 1.24
C LEU A 89 -1.52 -10.66 1.54
N ARG A 90 -2.82 -10.85 1.26
CA ARG A 90 -3.45 -12.18 1.39
C ARG A 90 -2.82 -13.21 0.46
N GLN A 91 -2.47 -12.83 -0.77
CA GLN A 91 -1.79 -13.72 -1.72
C GLN A 91 -0.39 -14.12 -1.21
N LEU A 92 0.41 -13.15 -0.76
CA LEU A 92 1.75 -13.41 -0.22
C LEU A 92 1.69 -14.29 1.03
N GLU A 93 0.74 -14.03 1.93
CA GLU A 93 0.51 -14.84 3.13
C GLU A 93 0.05 -16.26 2.75
N SER A 94 -0.85 -16.42 1.79
CA SER A 94 -1.30 -17.74 1.32
C SER A 94 -0.20 -18.57 0.65
N ARG A 95 0.83 -17.91 0.10
CA ARG A 95 2.04 -18.55 -0.44
C ARG A 95 3.10 -18.84 0.63
N GLY A 96 2.85 -18.49 1.89
CA GLY A 96 3.82 -18.66 2.98
C GLY A 96 5.00 -17.68 2.92
N LEU A 97 4.91 -16.60 2.15
CA LEU A 97 6.01 -15.62 1.99
C LEU A 97 6.04 -14.57 3.11
N ILE A 98 4.91 -14.36 3.76
CA ILE A 98 4.78 -13.47 4.91
C ILE A 98 3.89 -14.14 5.95
N ALA A 99 4.12 -13.83 7.22
CA ALA A 99 3.30 -14.26 8.33
C ALA A 99 2.58 -13.05 8.96
N GLY A 100 1.26 -13.13 9.10
CA GLY A 100 0.45 -12.07 9.67
C GLY A 100 0.06 -12.31 11.14
N GLU A 101 0.34 -11.34 11.99
CA GLU A 101 -0.04 -11.31 13.42
C GLU A 101 -0.94 -10.11 13.72
N TRP A 102 -1.95 -10.31 14.56
CA TRP A 102 -2.79 -9.20 15.02
C TRP A 102 -2.11 -8.49 16.19
N GLU A 103 -2.02 -7.16 16.13
CA GLU A 103 -1.48 -6.30 17.20
C GLU A 103 -2.15 -6.59 18.55
N HIS A 104 -3.47 -6.80 18.54
CA HIS A 104 -4.24 -7.22 19.69
C HIS A 104 -5.15 -8.40 19.33
N PRO A 105 -5.10 -9.52 20.07
CA PRO A 105 -5.85 -10.73 19.75
C PRO A 105 -7.37 -10.54 19.78
N GLU A 106 -7.86 -9.66 20.66
CA GLU A 106 -9.28 -9.38 20.83
C GLU A 106 -9.80 -8.28 19.90
N ARG A 107 -9.08 -7.17 19.79
CA ARG A 107 -9.54 -5.98 19.05
C ARG A 107 -9.26 -6.05 17.56
N ARG A 108 -8.26 -6.84 17.14
CA ARG A 108 -7.86 -7.05 15.73
C ARG A 108 -7.80 -5.75 14.92
N THR A 109 -7.18 -4.72 15.50
CA THR A 109 -7.10 -3.36 14.94
C THR A 109 -6.13 -3.27 13.77
N ARG A 110 -4.98 -3.93 13.88
CA ARG A 110 -3.92 -3.94 12.86
C ARG A 110 -3.34 -5.34 12.71
N ARG A 111 -3.13 -5.75 11.46
CA ARG A 111 -2.43 -6.98 11.11
C ARG A 111 -1.03 -6.59 10.64
N TYR A 112 -0.03 -6.96 11.44
CA TYR A 112 1.39 -6.80 11.12
C TYR A 112 1.87 -8.02 10.37
N TYR A 113 2.67 -7.80 9.34
CA TYR A 113 3.26 -8.85 8.52
C TYR A 113 4.77 -8.86 8.71
N SER A 114 5.31 -10.04 8.90
CA SER A 114 6.75 -10.33 8.99
C SER A 114 7.17 -11.24 7.84
N LEU A 115 8.43 -11.13 7.41
CA LEU A 115 8.98 -11.96 6.34
C LEU A 115 9.26 -13.37 6.87
N THR A 116 8.91 -14.40 6.10
CA THR A 116 9.33 -15.79 6.36
C THR A 116 10.66 -16.10 5.66
N ASP A 117 11.21 -17.28 5.89
CA ASP A 117 12.41 -17.73 5.18
C ASP A 117 12.13 -17.95 3.67
N GLU A 118 10.97 -18.50 3.32
CA GLU A 118 10.51 -18.61 1.94
C GLU A 118 10.29 -17.23 1.31
N GLY A 119 9.77 -16.28 2.10
CA GLY A 119 9.62 -14.88 1.71
C GLY A 119 10.96 -14.19 1.41
N ARG A 120 12.00 -14.52 2.19
CA ARG A 120 13.36 -14.02 1.97
C ARG A 120 13.95 -14.55 0.66
N ALA A 121 13.81 -15.85 0.41
CA ALA A 121 14.27 -16.45 -0.85
C ALA A 121 13.53 -15.85 -2.07
N GLU A 122 12.21 -15.66 -1.97
CA GLU A 122 11.44 -15.01 -3.05
C GLU A 122 11.83 -13.54 -3.23
N TYR A 123 12.09 -12.82 -2.14
CA TYR A 123 12.56 -11.44 -2.21
C TYR A 123 13.89 -11.34 -2.96
N GLU A 124 14.86 -12.17 -2.63
CA GLU A 124 16.17 -12.21 -3.30
C GLU A 124 16.01 -12.56 -4.80
N ARG A 125 15.13 -13.52 -5.12
CA ARG A 125 14.80 -13.86 -6.52
C ARG A 125 14.22 -12.67 -7.28
N LEU A 126 13.28 -11.94 -6.67
CA LEU A 126 12.64 -10.77 -7.29
C LEU A 126 13.60 -9.59 -7.43
N VAL A 127 14.56 -9.41 -6.53
CA VAL A 127 15.59 -8.36 -6.63
C VAL A 127 16.39 -8.53 -7.94
N GLU A 128 16.78 -9.76 -8.26
CA GLU A 128 17.51 -10.06 -9.49
C GLU A 128 16.63 -10.00 -10.73
N GLU A 129 15.41 -10.55 -10.67
CA GLU A 129 14.50 -10.60 -11.83
C GLU A 129 13.99 -9.23 -12.26
N VAL A 130 13.70 -8.34 -11.32
CA VAL A 130 13.05 -7.07 -11.60
C VAL A 130 14.04 -5.98 -11.99
N ARG A 131 15.31 -6.07 -11.57
CA ARG A 131 16.33 -5.05 -11.86
C ARG A 131 16.50 -4.75 -13.36
N PRO A 132 16.73 -5.73 -14.26
CA PRO A 132 16.93 -5.44 -15.68
C PRO A 132 15.76 -4.68 -16.31
N PHE A 133 14.56 -4.99 -15.85
CA PHE A 133 13.35 -4.31 -16.30
C PHE A 133 13.31 -2.84 -15.84
N LEU A 134 13.60 -2.57 -14.56
CA LEU A 134 13.66 -1.20 -14.05
C LEU A 134 14.78 -0.37 -14.70
N ASP A 135 15.93 -0.98 -14.97
CA ASP A 135 17.05 -0.33 -15.67
C ASP A 135 16.67 0.03 -17.12
N SER A 136 15.94 -0.86 -17.81
CA SER A 136 15.40 -0.58 -19.14
C SER A 136 14.41 0.58 -19.12
N VAL A 137 13.48 0.62 -18.16
CA VAL A 137 12.52 1.71 -18.00
C VAL A 137 13.24 3.04 -17.73
N LYS A 138 14.20 3.03 -16.81
CA LYS A 138 15.00 4.21 -16.47
C LYS A 138 15.68 4.77 -17.73
N THR A 139 16.32 3.90 -18.50
CA THR A 139 16.99 4.28 -19.75
C THR A 139 16.01 4.90 -20.74
N SER A 140 14.84 4.29 -20.94
CA SER A 140 13.80 4.84 -21.83
C SER A 140 13.31 6.22 -21.38
N ILE A 141 13.12 6.43 -20.07
CA ILE A 141 12.71 7.74 -19.53
C ILE A 141 13.81 8.79 -19.77
N ASP A 142 15.06 8.44 -19.50
CA ASP A 142 16.21 9.35 -19.69
C ASP A 142 16.31 9.78 -21.17
N GLU A 143 16.12 8.85 -22.11
CA GLU A 143 16.13 9.13 -23.55
C GLU A 143 14.98 10.04 -23.99
N ILE A 144 13.76 9.81 -23.48
CA ILE A 144 12.63 10.70 -23.75
C ILE A 144 12.91 12.11 -23.23
N VAL A 145 13.47 12.22 -22.02
CA VAL A 145 13.77 13.51 -21.42
C VAL A 145 14.81 14.26 -22.25
N ARG A 146 15.88 13.57 -22.67
CA ARG A 146 16.92 14.13 -23.53
C ARG A 146 16.37 14.63 -24.86
N GLU A 147 15.58 13.80 -25.55
CA GLU A 147 15.02 14.14 -26.87
C GLU A 147 14.01 15.30 -26.79
N VAL A 148 13.13 15.31 -25.78
CA VAL A 148 12.03 16.29 -25.69
C VAL A 148 12.48 17.61 -25.07
N TYR A 149 13.38 17.57 -24.08
CA TYR A 149 13.76 18.75 -23.30
C TYR A 149 15.19 19.23 -23.53
N GLY A 150 15.98 18.53 -24.36
CA GLY A 150 17.33 18.97 -24.77
C GLY A 150 18.34 19.04 -23.63
N ALA A 151 18.15 18.25 -22.58
CA ALA A 151 19.09 18.11 -21.46
C ALA A 151 20.17 17.07 -21.76
#